data_AF-A0A6P1MR61-F1
#
_entry.id   AF-A0A6P1MR61-F1
#
_cell.length_a   1.000
_cell.length_b   1.000
_cell.length_c   1.000
_cell.angle_alpha   90.00
_cell.angle_beta   90.00
_cell.angle_gamma   90.00
#
_symmetry.space_group_name_H-M   'P 1'
#
loop_
_entity.id
_entity.type
_entity.pdbx_description
1 polymer ?
#
loop_
_entity_poly.entity_id
_entity_poly.type
_entity_poly.pdbx_seq_one_letter_code
_entity_poly.pdbx_strand_id
1 'polypeptide(L)'
;MDIKDNDELRNFVKRIRLELQKNNEINLANDLKNWNNESFTSSSEFLGELMLLLEKVKLSMQISDVKKKEIIECILIIRKALTV
;
A
#
# COMPACT_ATOMS: atom_id res chain seq x y z
N MET A 1 13.59 -1.16 -0.21
CA MET A 1 12.70 -1.87 0.73
C MET A 1 12.77 -3.37 0.40
N ASP A 2 12.85 -4.25 1.40
CA ASP A 2 12.88 -5.71 1.19
C ASP A 2 11.55 -6.27 1.73
N ILE A 3 10.69 -6.79 0.85
CA ILE A 3 9.37 -7.35 1.21
C ILE A 3 9.41 -8.84 0.87
N LYS A 4 9.39 -9.68 1.90
CA LYS A 4 9.61 -11.12 1.79
C LYS A 4 8.31 -11.91 1.84
N ASP A 5 7.27 -11.37 2.47
CA ASP A 5 5.98 -12.02 2.62
C ASP A 5 4.81 -11.01 2.76
N ASN A 6 3.60 -11.56 2.86
CA ASN A 6 2.36 -10.78 3.01
C ASN A 6 2.26 -10.05 4.35
N ASP A 7 2.92 -10.53 5.41
CA ASP A 7 2.87 -9.89 6.73
C ASP A 7 3.74 -8.63 6.76
N GLU A 8 4.92 -8.67 6.14
CA GLU A 8 5.74 -7.48 5.90
C GLU A 8 5.01 -6.44 5.06
N LEU A 9 4.28 -6.88 4.02
CA LEU A 9 3.43 -6.04 3.19
C LEU A 9 2.32 -5.36 4.01
N ARG A 10 1.61 -6.13 4.85
CA ARG A 10 0.57 -5.59 5.75
C ARG A 10 1.15 -4.61 6.77
N ASN A 11 2.34 -4.88 7.30
CA ASN A 11 3.02 -3.98 8.23
C ASN A 11 3.46 -2.68 7.55
N PHE A 12 3.93 -2.75 6.31
CA PHE A 12 4.19 -1.55 5.51
C PHE A 12 2.91 -0.72 5.30
N VAL A 13 1.82 -1.36 4.87
CA VAL A 13 0.53 -0.68 4.66
C VAL A 13 0.02 -0.03 5.94
N LYS A 14 0.14 -0.70 7.09
CA LYS A 14 -0.19 -0.10 8.40
C LYS A 14 0.63 1.15 8.69
N ARG A 15 1.93 1.17 8.37
CA ARG A 15 2.80 2.35 8.54
C ARG A 15 2.37 3.51 7.64
N ILE A 16 2.04 3.24 6.37
CA ILE A 16 1.53 4.26 5.43
C ILE A 16 0.19 4.80 5.91
N ARG A 17 -0.72 3.93 6.35
CA ARG A 17 -2.02 4.33 6.90
C ARG A 17 -1.89 5.29 8.07
N LEU A 18 -1.03 4.99 9.05
CA LEU A 18 -0.82 5.85 10.22
C LEU A 18 -0.30 7.24 9.83
N GLU A 19 0.52 7.32 8.79
CA GLU A 19 1.03 8.60 8.28
C GLU A 19 -0.06 9.41 7.58
N LEU A 20 -0.87 8.76 6.74
CA LEU A 20 -2.04 9.39 6.12
C LEU A 20 -3.01 9.94 7.18
N GLN A 21 -3.25 9.20 8.27
CA GLN A 21 -4.06 9.69 9.39
C GLN A 21 -3.45 10.92 10.06
N LYS A 22 -2.12 10.95 10.25
CA LYS A 22 -1.42 12.11 10.83
C LYS A 22 -1.50 13.34 9.92
N ASN A 23 -1.54 13.14 8.60
CA ASN A 23 -1.57 14.22 7.62
C ASN A 23 -2.99 14.53 7.12
N ASN A 24 -4.03 14.16 7.89
CA ASN A 24 -5.45 14.39 7.60
C ASN A 24 -5.99 13.75 6.30
N GLU A 25 -5.29 12.79 5.72
CA GLU A 25 -5.74 11.99 4.57
C GLU A 25 -6.61 10.80 5.03
N ILE A 26 -7.71 11.11 5.73
CA ILE A 26 -8.56 10.10 6.39
C ILE A 26 -9.19 9.13 5.38
N ASN A 27 -9.56 9.60 4.19
CA ASN A 27 -10.18 8.77 3.16
C ASN A 27 -9.21 7.68 2.68
N LEU A 28 -7.99 8.05 2.29
CA LEU A 28 -6.96 7.10 1.88
C LEU A 28 -6.55 6.16 3.02
N ALA A 29 -6.49 6.68 4.25
CA ALA A 29 -6.22 5.84 5.42
C ALA A 29 -7.33 4.79 5.67
N ASN A 30 -8.59 5.16 5.44
CA ASN A 30 -9.71 4.24 5.57
C ASN A 30 -9.71 3.19 4.45
N ASP A 31 -9.39 3.58 3.21
CA ASP A 31 -9.26 2.64 2.10
C ASP A 31 -8.20 1.57 2.40
N LEU A 32 -7.01 1.98 2.88
CA LEU A 32 -5.96 1.04 3.29
C LEU A 32 -6.35 0.17 4.49
N LYS A 33 -7.17 0.70 5.40
CA LYS A 33 -7.71 -0.08 6.54
C LYS A 33 -8.68 -1.15 6.04
N ASN A 34 -9.56 -0.80 5.12
CA ASN A 34 -10.57 -1.69 4.56
C ASN A 34 -9.91 -2.81 3.77
N TRP A 35 -8.98 -2.47 2.87
CA TRP A 35 -8.18 -3.46 2.14
C TRP A 35 -7.51 -4.48 3.08
N ASN A 36 -6.92 -4.04 4.19
CA ASN A 36 -6.27 -4.97 5.12
C ASN A 36 -7.27 -5.89 5.85
N ASN A 37 -8.54 -5.50 5.95
CA ASN A 37 -9.61 -6.26 6.58
C ASN A 37 -10.42 -7.11 5.59
N GLU A 38 -10.26 -6.88 4.29
CA GLU A 38 -10.93 -7.64 3.25
C GLU A 38 -10.37 -9.07 3.15
N SER A 39 -11.28 -9.99 2.84
CA SER A 39 -10.95 -11.36 2.48
C SER A 39 -10.85 -11.44 0.97
N PHE A 40 -9.64 -11.65 0.46
CA PHE A 40 -9.38 -11.81 -0.97
C PHE A 40 -9.46 -13.28 -1.35
N THR A 41 -9.99 -13.58 -2.53
CA THR A 41 -10.14 -14.97 -3.00
C THR A 41 -8.85 -15.49 -3.64
N SER A 42 -7.93 -14.61 -4.01
CA SER A 42 -6.61 -14.96 -4.55
C SER A 42 -5.52 -13.97 -4.13
N SER A 43 -4.25 -14.41 -4.22
CA SER A 43 -3.09 -13.53 -4.02
C SER A 43 -3.02 -12.41 -5.05
N SER A 44 -3.47 -12.66 -6.29
CA SER A 44 -3.50 -11.66 -7.35
C SER A 44 -4.52 -10.55 -7.08
N GLU A 45 -5.69 -10.88 -6.55
CA GLU A 45 -6.66 -9.87 -6.08
C GLU A 45 -6.08 -9.05 -4.93
N PHE A 46 -5.53 -9.72 -3.92
CA PHE A 46 -4.90 -9.05 -2.76
C PHE A 46 -3.84 -8.03 -3.19
N LEU A 47 -2.93 -8.44 -4.08
CA LEU A 47 -1.85 -7.61 -4.58
C LEU A 47 -2.34 -6.53 -5.56
N GLY A 48 -3.31 -6.86 -6.42
CA GLY A 48 -3.89 -5.94 -7.40
C GLY A 48 -4.59 -4.76 -6.72
N GLU A 49 -5.48 -5.05 -5.77
CA GLU A 49 -6.18 -4.01 -4.99
C GLU A 49 -5.20 -3.15 -4.20
N LEU A 50 -4.18 -3.77 -3.59
CA LEU A 50 -3.14 -3.02 -2.89
C LEU A 50 -2.41 -2.05 -3.82
N MET A 51 -2.01 -2.52 -5.01
CA MET A 51 -1.30 -1.71 -5.98
C MET A 51 -2.11 -0.47 -6.37
N LEU A 52 -3.42 -0.63 -6.61
CA LEU A 52 -4.32 0.48 -6.94
C LEU A 52 -4.40 1.50 -5.81
N LEU A 53 -4.48 1.05 -4.55
CA LEU A 53 -4.49 1.95 -3.40
C LEU A 53 -3.16 2.69 -3.23
N LEU A 54 -2.04 1.99 -3.37
CA LEU A 54 -0.72 2.60 -3.28
C LEU A 54 -0.48 3.63 -4.38
N GLU A 55 -0.98 3.41 -5.60
CA GLU A 55 -0.93 4.40 -6.69
C GLU A 55 -1.72 5.66 -6.33
N LYS A 56 -2.91 5.55 -5.72
CA LYS A 56 -3.66 6.70 -5.21
C LYS A 56 -2.89 7.45 -4.12
N VAL A 57 -2.31 6.69 -3.18
CA VAL A 57 -1.55 7.24 -2.06
C VAL A 57 -0.28 7.97 -2.54
N LYS A 58 0.39 7.46 -3.58
CA LYS A 58 1.55 8.12 -4.22
C LYS A 58 1.20 9.52 -4.73
N LEU A 59 -0.03 9.73 -5.21
CA LEU A 59 -0.51 11.00 -5.74
C LEU A 59 -0.91 12.00 -4.65
N SER A 60 -1.02 11.57 -3.38
CA SER A 60 -1.28 12.49 -2.28
C SER A 60 -0.10 13.46 -2.09
N MET A 61 -0.42 14.75 -1.99
CA MET A 61 0.56 15.79 -1.68
C MET A 61 1.02 15.73 -0.21
N GLN A 62 0.28 15.02 0.64
CA GLN A 62 0.50 14.99 2.09
C GLN A 62 1.50 13.92 2.53
N ILE A 63 2.02 13.09 1.62
CA ILE A 63 3.08 12.12 1.93
C ILE A 63 4.45 12.69 1.58
N SER A 64 5.42 12.45 2.46
CA SER A 64 6.82 12.85 2.27
C SER A 64 7.48 12.16 1.06
N ASP A 65 8.43 12.83 0.41
CA ASP A 65 9.11 12.27 -0.77
C ASP A 65 9.88 10.98 -0.48
N VAL A 66 10.40 10.82 0.74
CA VAL A 66 11.03 9.57 1.20
C VAL A 66 10.03 8.42 1.14
N LYS A 67 8.83 8.63 1.68
CA LYS A 67 7.76 7.63 1.69
C LYS A 67 7.17 7.39 0.31
N LYS A 68 7.09 8.41 -0.55
CA LYS A 68 6.71 8.22 -1.96
C LYS A 68 7.65 7.25 -2.66
N LYS A 69 8.97 7.34 -2.41
CA LYS A 69 9.94 6.38 -2.94
C LYS A 69 9.67 4.97 -2.42
N GLU A 70 9.42 4.80 -1.12
CA GLU A 70 9.07 3.49 -0.55
C GLU A 70 7.78 2.91 -1.15
N ILE A 71 6.76 3.74 -1.37
CA ILE A 71 5.50 3.36 -2.02
C ILE A 71 5.76 2.92 -3.47
N ILE A 72 6.57 3.68 -4.23
CA ILE A 72 6.94 3.34 -5.60
C ILE A 72 7.70 2.01 -5.64
N GLU A 73 8.66 1.79 -4.75
CA GLU A 73 9.37 0.52 -4.64
C GLU A 73 8.41 -0.64 -4.36
N CYS A 74 7.47 -0.47 -3.44
CA CYS A 74 6.45 -1.47 -3.13
C CYS A 74 5.55 -1.78 -4.34
N ILE A 75 5.09 -0.76 -5.07
CA ILE A 75 4.33 -0.92 -6.32
C ILE A 75 5.13 -1.73 -7.35
N LEU A 76 6.43 -1.45 -7.50
CA LEU A 76 7.29 -2.18 -8.43
C LEU A 76 7.47 -3.66 -8.04
N ILE A 77 7.61 -3.95 -6.74
CA ILE A 77 7.69 -5.32 -6.22
C ILE A 77 6.39 -6.06 -6.51
N ILE A 78 5.23 -5.44 -6.20
CA ILE A 78 3.91 -6.01 -6.46
C ILE A 78 3.71 -6.28 -7.95
N ARG A 79 4.06 -5.30 -8.81
CA ARG A 79 3.94 -5.45 -10.26
C ARG A 79 4.75 -6.62 -10.78
N LYS A 80 5.98 -6.80 -10.28
CA LYS A 80 6.81 -7.97 -10.63
C LYS A 80 6.14 -9.26 -10.20
N ALA A 81 5.62 -9.34 -8.98
CA ALA A 81 4.94 -10.53 -8.48
C ALA A 81 3.67 -10.91 -9.26
N LEU A 82 2.96 -9.92 -9.82
CA LEU A 82 1.76 -10.14 -10.65
C LEU A 82 2.06 -10.50 -12.11
N THR A 83 3.30 -10.30 -12.58
CA THR A 83 3.70 -10.58 -13.98
C THR A 83 4.34 -11.98 -14.12
N VAL A 84 4.54 -12.69 -13.01
CA VAL A 84 5.10 -14.06 -12.97
C VAL A 84 4.01 -15.09 -13.23
#